data_AF-A0A4Q2RRK0-F1
#
_entry.id   AF-A0A4Q2RRK0-F1
#
_cell.length_a   1.000
_cell.length_b   1.000
_cell.length_c   1.000
_cell.angle_alpha   90.00
_cell.angle_beta   90.00
_cell.angle_gamma   90.00
#
_symmetry.space_group_name_H-M   'P 1'
#
loop_
_entity.id
_entity.type
_entity.pdbx_description
1 polymer ?
#
loop_
_entity_poly.entity_id
_entity_poly.type
_entity_poly.pdbx_seq_one_letter_code
_entity_poly.pdbx_strand_id
1 'polypeptide(L)'
;MTRRGYVAGALAVLVLLVVPLGLVPYVLAPLEPDGEPPARREQPTLDAAGDRSTADAITCDAEAAPPASLPLSGSLQGARLCATTPRYRAWTAPEPLFEDLDVLAAGLGRLEPPEKGAFCAQSGSYHYDLRLVVDAEVVSLRTQPSCLEFSVGGVDYWNTDEPFHAYLTALAQQRSHRDPPPLAPTTALDCTATPRGQDHRLSPLGDPREMVEAVSCWRPDSKDDVGSWRGGAPVAPRDLAVLMGDIPEHTRRDLGFDTGPCGNERYVWQDILGRTSWGDVVVIRGVCDTYLLSDGDSVVPEDQDFWYPSPEAQRILDRLRR
;
A
#
# COMPACT_ATOMS: atom_id res chain seq x y z
N MET A 1 12.89 63.15 35.90
CA MET A 1 12.04 62.30 36.79
C MET A 1 12.31 60.86 36.40
N THR A 2 13.26 60.19 37.09
CA THR A 2 13.03 59.08 38.06
C THR A 2 12.49 57.82 37.38
N ARG A 3 13.15 56.65 37.31
CA ARG A 3 14.20 56.02 38.12
C ARG A 3 15.00 55.00 37.26
N ARG A 4 16.29 54.89 37.59
CA ARG A 4 17.16 53.73 37.29
C ARG A 4 16.76 52.54 38.17
N GLY A 5 17.00 51.32 37.69
CA GLY A 5 16.96 50.10 38.50
C GLY A 5 17.59 48.91 37.78
N TYR A 6 18.91 48.77 37.90
CA TYR A 6 19.64 47.52 37.68
C TYR A 6 19.43 46.60 38.89
N VAL A 7 19.20 45.29 38.70
CA VAL A 7 19.71 44.25 39.61
C VAL A 7 20.04 42.99 38.79
N ALA A 8 21.31 42.62 38.85
CA ALA A 8 21.87 41.34 38.46
C ALA A 8 21.80 40.34 39.63
N GLY A 9 21.86 39.03 39.33
CA GLY A 9 22.01 37.96 40.32
C GLY A 9 21.55 36.64 39.71
N ALA A 10 22.37 35.82 39.04
CA ALA A 10 23.61 35.13 39.43
C ALA A 10 23.37 33.82 40.21
N LEU A 11 24.13 32.80 39.78
CA LEU A 11 24.45 31.51 40.39
C LEU A 11 23.34 30.43 40.46
N ALA A 12 23.61 29.12 40.34
CA ALA A 12 24.76 28.31 39.95
C ALA A 12 24.43 26.82 40.22
N VAL A 13 25.18 25.90 39.59
CA VAL A 13 25.68 24.63 40.17
C VAL A 13 24.63 23.51 40.39
N LEU A 14 24.63 22.48 39.52
CA LEU A 14 25.40 21.22 39.63
C LEU A 14 24.70 20.18 40.53
N VAL A 15 24.03 19.20 39.92
CA VAL A 15 23.87 17.86 40.50
C VAL A 15 24.17 16.84 39.40
N LEU A 16 25.47 16.60 39.25
CA LEU A 16 26.03 15.38 38.70
C LEU A 16 26.38 14.54 39.92
N LEU A 17 25.81 13.33 40.08
CA LEU A 17 26.51 12.12 40.54
C LEU A 17 25.59 11.02 41.12
N VAL A 18 25.97 9.80 40.72
CA VAL A 18 25.79 8.47 41.36
C VAL A 18 24.48 7.73 41.09
N VAL A 19 24.56 6.64 40.32
CA VAL A 19 24.37 5.25 40.80
C VAL A 19 24.78 4.26 39.68
N PRO A 20 25.36 3.08 40.02
CA PRO A 20 26.62 2.63 39.43
C PRO A 20 26.56 1.29 38.67
N LEU A 21 27.67 1.00 37.97
CA LEU A 21 28.33 -0.30 37.78
C LEU A 21 27.49 -1.56 38.06
N GLY A 22 26.99 -2.17 36.98
CA GLY A 22 26.67 -3.60 36.93
C GLY A 22 27.72 -4.34 36.10
N LEU A 23 28.78 -4.80 36.78
CA LEU A 23 29.70 -5.82 36.28
C LEU A 23 28.94 -7.14 36.07
N VAL A 24 29.00 -7.70 34.87
CA VAL A 24 28.66 -9.11 34.61
C VAL A 24 29.91 -9.78 34.01
N PRO A 25 30.35 -10.92 34.55
CA PRO A 25 31.70 -11.43 34.39
C PRO A 25 31.95 -12.07 33.02
N TYR A 26 33.19 -11.86 32.57
CA TYR A 26 33.93 -12.73 31.67
C TYR A 26 33.77 -14.20 32.10
N VAL A 27 33.14 -15.03 31.27
CA VAL A 27 33.30 -16.48 31.30
C VAL A 27 34.10 -16.85 30.06
N LEU A 28 35.41 -17.06 30.27
CA LEU A 28 36.26 -17.81 29.36
C LEU A 28 35.82 -19.27 29.43
N ALA A 29 35.15 -19.75 28.38
CA ALA A 29 35.02 -21.18 28.13
C ALA A 29 36.14 -21.63 27.17
N PRO A 30 36.80 -22.76 27.45
CA PRO A 30 37.94 -23.25 26.68
C PRO A 30 37.52 -23.71 25.28
N LEU A 31 38.40 -23.42 24.31
CA LEU A 31 38.45 -24.07 23.01
C LEU A 31 38.82 -25.54 23.19
N GLU A 32 37.89 -26.45 22.89
CA GLU A 32 38.23 -27.80 22.42
C GLU A 32 37.58 -28.04 21.04
N PRO A 33 38.34 -28.64 20.10
CA PRO A 33 37.94 -28.88 18.71
C PRO A 33 37.19 -30.21 18.56
N ASP A 34 36.67 -30.46 17.36
CA ASP A 34 36.02 -31.69 16.89
C ASP A 34 34.49 -31.75 17.08
N GLY A 35 33.81 -30.87 16.34
CA GLY A 35 32.42 -31.03 15.94
C GLY A 35 32.33 -30.94 14.41
N GLU A 36 32.02 -32.06 13.79
CA GLU A 36 31.76 -32.26 12.35
C GLU A 36 30.93 -31.10 11.75
N PRO A 37 31.34 -30.51 10.61
CA PRO A 37 30.61 -29.38 10.03
C PRO A 37 29.16 -29.80 9.73
N PRO A 38 28.15 -29.01 10.13
CA PRO A 38 26.77 -29.35 9.83
C PRO A 38 26.62 -29.49 8.32
N ALA A 39 26.04 -30.62 7.91
CA ALA A 39 25.78 -30.92 6.51
C ALA A 39 25.15 -29.69 5.84
N ARG A 40 25.89 -29.15 4.86
CA ARG A 40 25.42 -28.13 3.94
C ARG A 40 24.14 -28.69 3.33
N ARG A 41 22.97 -28.15 3.73
CA ARG A 41 21.72 -28.42 3.01
C ARG A 41 22.02 -28.10 1.55
N GLU A 42 21.91 -29.10 0.68
CA GLU A 42 21.96 -28.89 -0.75
C GLU A 42 20.90 -27.85 -1.09
N GLN A 43 21.36 -26.65 -1.47
CA GLN A 43 20.52 -25.63 -2.04
C GLN A 43 20.00 -26.18 -3.37
N PRO A 44 18.69 -26.06 -3.65
CA PRO A 44 18.14 -26.45 -4.94
C PRO A 44 18.88 -25.67 -6.05
N THR A 45 19.48 -26.38 -6.99
CA THR A 45 19.99 -25.80 -8.23
C THR A 45 18.80 -25.28 -9.02
N LEU A 46 18.74 -23.95 -9.18
CA LEU A 46 17.74 -23.24 -9.97
C LEU A 46 17.89 -23.56 -11.47
N ASP A 47 16.90 -24.24 -12.04
CA ASP A 47 16.73 -24.33 -13.48
C ASP A 47 15.98 -23.10 -14.02
N ALA A 48 16.39 -22.63 -15.20
CA ALA A 48 16.07 -21.32 -15.80
C ALA A 48 14.62 -21.12 -16.29
N ALA A 49 13.65 -21.75 -15.65
CA ALA A 49 12.22 -21.55 -15.90
C ALA A 49 11.51 -21.34 -14.56
N GLY A 50 11.50 -20.08 -14.08
CA GLY A 50 10.67 -19.58 -12.97
C GLY A 50 10.22 -20.66 -11.97
N ASP A 51 11.16 -21.19 -11.19
CA ASP A 51 10.87 -22.28 -10.26
C ASP A 51 9.85 -21.80 -9.22
N ARG A 52 8.82 -22.62 -8.95
CA ARG A 52 7.81 -22.33 -7.92
C ARG A 52 8.44 -22.03 -6.55
N SER A 53 9.65 -22.57 -6.31
CA SER A 53 10.46 -22.26 -5.14
C SER A 53 10.74 -20.76 -4.95
N THR A 54 10.88 -19.99 -6.02
CA THR A 54 11.12 -18.55 -5.96
C THR A 54 9.85 -17.77 -5.63
N ALA A 55 8.70 -18.24 -6.14
CA ALA A 55 7.40 -17.65 -5.82
C ALA A 55 6.99 -17.89 -4.37
N ASP A 56 7.28 -19.08 -3.84
CA ASP A 56 7.03 -19.42 -2.44
C ASP A 56 7.98 -18.66 -1.49
N ALA A 57 9.16 -18.25 -1.95
CA ALA A 57 10.12 -17.50 -1.16
C ALA A 57 9.70 -16.03 -0.95
N ILE A 58 8.96 -15.42 -1.88
CA ILE A 58 8.63 -13.99 -1.86
C ILE A 58 7.19 -13.74 -1.41
N THR A 59 6.98 -13.80 -0.10
CA THR A 59 5.69 -13.50 0.56
C THR A 59 5.76 -12.22 1.38
N CYS A 60 4.60 -11.60 1.65
CA CYS A 60 4.53 -10.40 2.49
C CYS A 60 4.73 -10.68 3.99
N ASP A 61 4.59 -11.94 4.41
CA ASP A 61 4.77 -12.37 5.79
C ASP A 61 6.21 -12.82 6.11
N ALA A 62 7.03 -13.05 5.07
CA ALA A 62 8.43 -13.42 5.26
C ALA A 62 9.23 -12.26 5.86
N GLU A 63 10.19 -12.58 6.73
CA GLU A 63 11.18 -11.59 7.20
C GLU A 63 12.22 -11.37 6.10
N ALA A 64 12.57 -10.10 5.82
CA ALA A 64 13.64 -9.76 4.89
C ALA A 64 14.36 -8.50 5.37
N ALA A 65 15.69 -8.54 5.32
CA ALA A 65 16.52 -7.40 5.65
C ALA A 65 16.59 -6.41 4.47
N PRO A 66 16.89 -5.13 4.72
CA PRO A 66 17.24 -4.23 3.63
C PRO A 66 18.53 -4.71 2.93
N PRO A 67 18.69 -4.43 1.63
CA PRO A 67 19.93 -4.73 0.94
C PRO A 67 21.12 -3.97 1.56
N ALA A 68 22.33 -4.44 1.28
CA ALA A 68 23.54 -3.78 1.79
C ALA A 68 23.82 -2.44 1.08
N SER A 69 23.47 -2.32 -0.20
CA SER A 69 23.68 -1.14 -1.03
C SER A 69 22.75 -1.11 -2.25
N LEU A 70 22.59 0.07 -2.84
CA LEU A 70 22.09 0.24 -4.21
C LEU A 70 23.21 0.79 -5.12
N PRO A 71 23.27 0.40 -6.41
CA PRO A 71 22.44 -0.61 -7.06
C PRO A 71 22.64 -2.01 -6.47
N LEU A 72 21.66 -2.89 -6.67
CA LEU A 72 21.71 -4.26 -6.15
C LEU A 72 22.90 -5.02 -6.75
N SER A 73 23.64 -5.73 -5.90
CA SER A 73 24.70 -6.62 -6.33
C SER A 73 24.10 -8.00 -6.60
N GLY A 74 23.72 -8.26 -7.85
CA GLY A 74 23.17 -9.57 -8.24
C GLY A 74 22.10 -9.48 -9.31
N SER A 75 21.62 -10.66 -9.71
CA SER A 75 20.51 -10.80 -10.64
C SER A 75 19.17 -10.76 -9.91
N LEU A 76 18.26 -9.88 -10.36
CA LEU A 76 16.89 -9.86 -9.85
C LEU A 76 16.09 -11.02 -10.47
N GLN A 77 15.48 -11.84 -9.62
CA GLN A 77 14.78 -13.08 -9.99
C GLN A 77 13.29 -13.05 -9.67
N GLY A 78 12.85 -12.09 -8.86
CA GLY A 78 11.45 -11.86 -8.56
C GLY A 78 11.25 -10.60 -7.73
N ALA A 79 10.04 -10.05 -7.77
CA ALA A 79 9.65 -8.91 -6.97
C ALA A 79 8.21 -9.05 -6.47
N ARG A 80 7.91 -8.47 -5.31
CA ARG A 80 6.54 -8.40 -4.79
C ARG A 80 6.33 -7.12 -4.01
N LEU A 81 5.20 -6.48 -4.28
CA LEU A 81 4.76 -5.31 -3.54
C LEU A 81 3.87 -5.71 -2.36
N CYS A 82 4.25 -5.26 -1.16
CA CYS A 82 3.54 -5.54 0.08
C CYS A 82 3.14 -4.22 0.78
N ALA A 83 2.09 -4.26 1.60
CA ALA A 83 1.75 -3.12 2.45
C ALA A 83 2.73 -3.01 3.63
N THR A 84 3.17 -1.79 3.96
CA THR A 84 4.06 -1.54 5.13
C THR A 84 3.33 -1.47 6.46
N THR A 85 2.03 -1.20 6.40
CA THR A 85 1.29 -0.66 7.54
C THR A 85 0.07 -1.53 7.81
N PRO A 86 0.06 -2.27 8.94
CA PRO A 86 -1.03 -3.20 9.27
C PRO A 86 -2.36 -2.50 9.58
N ARG A 87 -2.41 -1.16 9.54
CA ARG A 87 -3.64 -0.37 9.61
C ARG A 87 -4.42 -0.42 8.29
N TYR A 88 -3.77 -0.69 7.17
CA TYR A 88 -4.44 -0.92 5.88
C TYR A 88 -4.77 -2.40 5.70
N ARG A 89 -5.53 -2.96 6.65
CA ARG A 89 -5.93 -4.39 6.65
C ARG A 89 -6.67 -4.83 5.37
N ALA A 90 -7.16 -3.88 4.57
CA ALA A 90 -7.86 -4.14 3.32
C ALA A 90 -6.98 -4.05 2.07
N TRP A 91 -5.66 -3.81 2.21
CA TRP A 91 -4.75 -3.85 1.07
C TRP A 91 -4.66 -5.26 0.49
N THR A 92 -4.91 -5.39 -0.80
CA THR A 92 -4.68 -6.63 -1.55
C THR A 92 -3.32 -6.56 -2.21
N ALA A 93 -2.38 -7.36 -1.71
CA ALA A 93 -1.07 -7.45 -2.33
C ALA A 93 -1.21 -8.02 -3.74
N PRO A 94 -0.62 -7.37 -4.76
CA PRO A 94 -0.61 -7.94 -6.10
C PRO A 94 0.14 -9.28 -6.13
N GLU A 95 -0.04 -10.00 -7.23
CA GLU A 95 0.79 -11.16 -7.54
C GLU A 95 2.27 -10.77 -7.65
N PRO A 96 3.19 -11.70 -7.38
CA PRO A 96 4.61 -11.47 -7.59
C PRO A 96 4.93 -11.32 -9.09
N LEU A 97 5.92 -10.48 -9.36
CA LEU A 97 6.51 -10.22 -10.67
C LEU A 97 7.74 -11.11 -10.88
N PHE A 98 7.82 -11.81 -12.01
CA PHE A 98 8.98 -12.63 -12.39
C PHE A 98 9.53 -12.33 -13.78
N GLU A 99 8.82 -11.50 -14.54
CA GLU A 99 9.17 -11.07 -15.90
C GLU A 99 9.51 -9.58 -15.88
N ASP A 100 10.20 -9.09 -16.91
CA ASP A 100 10.53 -7.67 -17.11
C ASP A 100 11.21 -7.00 -15.88
N LEU A 101 11.97 -7.80 -15.12
CA LEU A 101 12.66 -7.40 -13.90
C LEU A 101 13.83 -6.42 -14.17
N ASP A 102 14.31 -6.36 -15.40
CA ASP A 102 15.36 -5.43 -15.84
C ASP A 102 14.88 -3.97 -15.79
N VAL A 103 13.60 -3.71 -16.09
CA VAL A 103 12.99 -2.37 -15.97
C VAL A 103 13.01 -1.90 -14.51
N LEU A 104 12.63 -2.79 -13.59
CA LEU A 104 12.65 -2.52 -12.16
C LEU A 104 14.08 -2.34 -11.64
N ALA A 105 15.01 -3.22 -12.04
CA ALA A 105 16.41 -3.12 -11.67
C ALA A 105 17.05 -1.81 -12.17
N ALA A 106 16.71 -1.37 -13.39
CA ALA A 106 17.16 -0.10 -13.94
C ALA A 106 16.61 1.10 -13.16
N GLY A 107 15.33 1.08 -12.77
CA GLY A 107 14.73 2.11 -11.91
C GLY A 107 15.42 2.20 -10.55
N LEU A 108 15.68 1.06 -9.90
CA LEU A 108 16.41 1.01 -8.64
C LEU A 108 17.86 1.49 -8.76
N GLY A 109 18.52 1.21 -9.90
CA GLY A 109 19.89 1.64 -10.16
C GLY A 109 20.05 3.13 -10.46
N ARG A 110 18.95 3.84 -10.76
CA ARG A 110 18.92 5.30 -10.97
C ARG A 110 18.63 6.09 -9.69
N LEU A 111 18.32 5.42 -8.57
CA LEU A 111 18.06 6.11 -7.32
C LEU A 111 19.34 6.80 -6.82
N GLU A 112 19.23 8.11 -6.60
CA GLU A 112 20.28 8.93 -6.03
C GLU A 112 19.92 9.35 -4.60
N PRO A 113 20.89 9.39 -3.67
CA PRO A 113 20.67 9.99 -2.36
C PRO A 113 20.27 11.46 -2.51
N PRO A 114 19.40 11.99 -1.64
CA PRO A 114 18.99 13.38 -1.74
C PRO A 114 20.17 14.33 -1.52
N GLU A 115 20.14 15.46 -2.22
CA GLU A 115 21.09 16.54 -1.96
C GLU A 115 20.97 17.02 -0.51
N LYS A 116 22.11 17.42 0.07
CA LYS A 116 22.14 17.89 1.46
C LYS A 116 21.23 19.10 1.65
N GLY A 117 20.25 18.98 2.54
CA GLY A 117 19.30 20.04 2.86
C GLY A 117 18.08 20.10 1.94
N ALA A 118 17.90 19.11 1.06
CA ALA A 118 16.64 18.91 0.38
C ALA A 118 15.49 18.76 1.41
N PHE A 119 14.30 19.23 1.04
CA PHE A 119 13.08 19.05 1.81
C PHE A 119 12.11 18.26 0.95
N CYS A 120 11.54 17.19 1.49
CA CYS A 120 10.45 16.51 0.84
C CYS A 120 9.13 17.09 1.40
N ALA A 121 8.24 17.50 0.49
CA ALA A 121 6.87 17.75 0.87
C ALA A 121 6.23 16.41 1.22
N GLN A 122 5.52 16.31 2.35
CA GLN A 122 4.79 15.10 2.70
C GLN A 122 3.92 14.67 1.51
N SER A 123 4.22 13.51 0.94
CA SER A 123 3.43 12.92 -0.13
C SER A 123 2.36 12.03 0.48
N GLY A 124 1.10 12.21 0.05
CA GLY A 124 -0.03 11.33 0.42
C GLY A 124 -0.02 9.99 -0.31
N SER A 125 1.15 9.51 -0.69
CA SER A 125 1.36 8.34 -1.55
C SER A 125 1.42 7.04 -0.74
N TYR A 126 1.53 5.91 -1.45
CA TYR A 126 1.49 4.58 -0.84
C TYR A 126 2.73 4.26 -0.04
N HIS A 127 2.55 3.86 1.21
CA HIS A 127 3.63 3.23 1.95
C HIS A 127 3.69 1.74 1.61
N TYR A 128 4.66 1.35 0.82
CA TYR A 128 4.85 -0.02 0.36
C TYR A 128 6.20 -0.62 0.76
N ASP A 129 6.25 -1.94 0.78
CA ASP A 129 7.41 -2.76 1.03
C ASP A 129 7.65 -3.59 -0.23
N LEU A 130 8.64 -3.19 -1.02
CA LEU A 130 9.05 -3.90 -2.22
C LEU A 130 10.02 -5.01 -1.83
N ARG A 131 9.53 -6.24 -1.82
CA ARG A 131 10.34 -7.45 -1.64
C ARG A 131 10.96 -7.82 -2.97
N LEU A 132 12.20 -8.27 -2.93
CA LEU A 132 13.00 -8.63 -4.11
C LEU A 132 13.74 -9.93 -3.84
N VAL A 133 13.80 -10.82 -4.82
CA VAL A 133 14.71 -11.98 -4.79
C VAL A 133 15.94 -11.65 -5.62
N VAL A 134 17.10 -11.53 -4.97
CA VAL A 134 18.40 -11.22 -5.60
C VAL A 134 19.34 -12.37 -5.33
N ASP A 135 19.80 -13.06 -6.37
CA ASP A 135 20.67 -14.25 -6.26
C ASP A 135 20.21 -15.26 -5.20
N ALA A 136 18.90 -15.57 -5.21
CA ALA A 136 18.20 -16.44 -4.25
C ALA A 136 18.06 -15.92 -2.79
N GLU A 137 18.49 -14.69 -2.50
CA GLU A 137 18.24 -14.02 -1.21
C GLU A 137 17.04 -13.07 -1.31
N VAL A 138 16.21 -13.03 -0.27
CA VAL A 138 15.07 -12.08 -0.20
C VAL A 138 15.52 -10.82 0.54
N VAL A 139 15.42 -9.67 -0.13
CA VAL A 139 15.66 -8.35 0.45
C VAL A 139 14.38 -7.49 0.42
N SER A 140 14.33 -6.47 1.26
CA SER A 140 13.19 -5.56 1.39
C SER A 140 13.59 -4.11 1.19
N LEU A 141 12.86 -3.41 0.33
CA LEU A 141 12.91 -1.95 0.20
C LEU A 141 11.60 -1.38 0.71
N ARG A 142 11.63 -0.92 1.97
CA ARG A 142 10.45 -0.40 2.67
C ARG A 142 10.43 1.13 2.63
N THR A 143 9.36 1.72 2.12
CA THR A 143 9.15 3.16 2.17
C THR A 143 8.84 3.64 3.60
N GLN A 144 9.37 4.79 4.00
CA GLN A 144 9.00 5.42 5.28
C GLN A 144 7.79 6.37 5.16
N PRO A 145 7.05 6.62 6.27
CA PRO A 145 5.79 7.37 6.28
C PRO A 145 5.84 8.84 5.84
N SER A 146 7.01 9.49 5.83
CA SER A 146 7.09 10.95 5.66
C SER A 146 7.52 11.42 4.27
N CYS A 147 8.17 10.56 3.46
CA CYS A 147 8.82 11.00 2.22
C CYS A 147 8.96 9.95 1.11
N LEU A 148 8.31 8.80 1.22
CA LEU A 148 8.56 7.67 0.32
C LEU A 148 10.06 7.43 0.11
N GLU A 149 10.77 7.21 1.21
CA GLU A 149 12.21 6.98 1.17
C GLU A 149 12.55 5.52 1.49
N PHE A 150 13.57 4.99 0.83
CA PHE A 150 14.20 3.74 1.22
C PHE A 150 15.47 4.02 2.02
N SER A 151 15.69 3.26 3.09
CA SER A 151 16.97 3.27 3.79
C SER A 151 17.73 1.98 3.48
N VAL A 152 18.87 2.10 2.81
CA VAL A 152 19.71 0.97 2.37
C VAL A 152 21.15 1.23 2.81
N GLY A 153 21.75 0.31 3.56
CA GLY A 153 23.14 0.48 4.02
C GLY A 153 23.41 1.73 4.85
N GLY A 154 22.38 2.33 5.46
CA GLY A 154 22.48 3.61 6.19
C GLY A 154 22.41 4.86 5.29
N VAL A 155 22.06 4.71 4.01
CA VAL A 155 21.80 5.80 3.07
C VAL A 155 20.31 5.86 2.76
N ASP A 156 19.75 7.06 2.83
CA ASP A 156 18.35 7.30 2.45
C ASP A 156 18.27 7.71 0.98
N TYR A 157 17.29 7.17 0.27
CA TYR A 157 17.01 7.44 -1.14
C TYR A 157 15.62 8.01 -1.29
N TRP A 158 15.47 9.11 -2.04
CA TRP A 158 14.19 9.77 -2.30
C TRP A 158 13.66 9.43 -3.70
N ASN A 159 12.46 9.91 -4.04
CA ASN A 159 11.78 9.66 -5.32
C ASN A 159 11.52 8.17 -5.59
N THR A 160 11.11 7.42 -4.57
CA THR A 160 10.82 5.99 -4.73
C THR A 160 9.53 5.71 -5.53
N ASP A 161 8.85 6.74 -6.03
CA ASP A 161 7.76 6.61 -7.00
C ASP A 161 8.23 5.94 -8.30
N GLU A 162 9.45 6.18 -8.75
CA GLU A 162 9.95 5.61 -10.01
C GLU A 162 10.06 4.06 -9.94
N PRO A 163 10.71 3.45 -8.93
CA PRO A 163 10.67 2.00 -8.72
C PRO A 163 9.25 1.44 -8.55
N PHE A 164 8.36 2.17 -7.87
CA PHE A 164 6.97 1.77 -7.70
C PHE A 164 6.25 1.69 -9.05
N HIS A 165 6.29 2.77 -9.84
CA HIS A 165 5.70 2.80 -11.18
C HIS A 165 6.33 1.78 -12.12
N ALA A 166 7.65 1.57 -12.05
CA ALA A 166 8.33 0.53 -12.82
C ALA A 166 7.79 -0.87 -12.47
N TYR A 167 7.59 -1.18 -11.18
CA TYR A 167 6.97 -2.44 -10.74
C TYR A 167 5.55 -2.57 -11.27
N LEU A 168 4.70 -1.55 -11.11
CA LEU A 168 3.30 -1.61 -11.55
C LEU A 168 3.20 -1.76 -13.07
N THR A 169 4.06 -1.08 -13.83
CA THR A 169 4.12 -1.17 -15.29
C THR A 169 4.48 -2.59 -15.74
N ALA A 170 5.56 -3.15 -15.18
CA ALA A 170 5.98 -4.52 -15.49
C ALA A 170 4.90 -5.55 -15.12
N LEU A 171 4.22 -5.34 -13.99
CA LEU A 171 3.14 -6.22 -13.58
C LEU A 171 1.89 -6.12 -14.48
N ALA A 172 1.50 -4.91 -14.89
CA ALA A 172 0.42 -4.72 -15.87
C ALA A 172 0.76 -5.41 -17.21
N GLN A 173 2.01 -5.33 -17.65
CA GLN A 173 2.49 -6.02 -18.85
C GLN A 173 2.43 -7.55 -18.69
N GLN A 174 2.91 -8.10 -17.57
CA GLN A 174 2.81 -9.52 -17.24
C GLN A 174 1.36 -10.02 -17.32
N ARG A 175 0.40 -9.23 -16.78
CA ARG A 175 -1.03 -9.54 -16.83
C ARG A 175 -1.61 -9.49 -18.24
N SER A 176 -1.19 -8.53 -19.06
CA SER A 176 -1.72 -8.34 -20.43
C SER A 176 -1.49 -9.53 -21.36
N HIS A 177 -0.54 -10.40 -21.03
CA HIS A 177 -0.18 -11.59 -21.81
C HIS A 177 -0.71 -12.90 -21.22
N ARG A 178 -1.53 -12.83 -20.18
CA ARG A 178 -2.00 -13.99 -19.41
C ARG A 178 -3.50 -13.89 -19.15
N ASP A 179 -4.13 -15.06 -19.00
CA ASP A 179 -5.49 -15.11 -18.48
C ASP A 179 -5.46 -14.91 -16.95
N PRO A 180 -6.47 -14.23 -16.37
CA PRO A 180 -6.60 -14.13 -14.93
C PRO A 180 -6.65 -15.52 -14.29
N PRO A 181 -6.00 -15.73 -13.13
CA PRO A 181 -6.07 -17.01 -12.45
C PRO A 181 -7.52 -17.32 -12.03
N PRO A 182 -7.89 -18.61 -11.88
CA PRO A 182 -9.15 -18.96 -11.26
C PRO A 182 -9.26 -18.26 -9.90
N LEU A 183 -10.38 -17.57 -9.67
CA LEU A 183 -10.63 -16.94 -8.38
C LEU A 183 -10.57 -18.02 -7.30
N ALA A 184 -9.59 -17.92 -6.41
CA ALA A 184 -9.52 -18.77 -5.24
C ALA A 184 -10.80 -18.57 -4.41
N PRO A 185 -11.28 -19.58 -3.65
CA PRO A 185 -12.32 -19.35 -2.66
C PRO A 185 -11.81 -18.30 -1.66
N THR A 186 -12.29 -17.07 -1.81
CA THR A 186 -11.70 -15.88 -1.22
C THR A 186 -12.29 -15.55 0.15
N THR A 187 -11.54 -14.77 0.92
CA THR A 187 -12.07 -13.99 2.03
C THR A 187 -13.24 -13.14 1.51
N ALA A 188 -14.42 -13.30 2.13
CA ALA A 188 -15.60 -12.53 1.76
C ALA A 188 -15.31 -11.03 1.76
N LEU A 189 -15.82 -10.31 0.76
CA LEU A 189 -15.79 -8.85 0.76
C LEU A 189 -16.56 -8.34 1.99
N ASP A 190 -15.87 -7.64 2.88
CA ASP A 190 -16.42 -7.22 4.17
C ASP A 190 -16.41 -5.69 4.29
N CYS A 191 -17.58 -5.14 4.58
CA CYS A 191 -17.76 -3.71 4.85
C CYS A 191 -17.08 -3.23 6.13
N THR A 192 -16.62 -4.13 7.01
CA THR A 192 -15.77 -3.75 8.14
C THR A 192 -14.30 -3.56 7.74
N ALA A 193 -13.91 -4.05 6.57
CA ALA A 193 -12.54 -3.95 6.07
C ALA A 193 -12.21 -2.55 5.54
N THR A 194 -13.18 -1.75 5.11
CA THR A 194 -12.93 -0.37 4.66
C THR A 194 -12.46 0.49 5.82
N PRO A 195 -11.18 0.92 5.85
CA PRO A 195 -10.67 1.71 6.95
C PRO A 195 -11.46 3.01 7.05
N ARG A 196 -11.71 3.48 8.28
CA ARG A 196 -12.16 4.85 8.51
C ARG A 196 -11.05 5.79 8.05
N GLY A 197 -11.20 6.43 6.90
CA GLY A 197 -10.19 7.37 6.42
C GLY A 197 -10.21 7.54 4.91
N GLN A 198 -9.52 8.57 4.43
CA GLN A 198 -9.53 9.07 3.05
C GLN A 198 -8.87 8.14 2.01
N ASP A 199 -8.12 7.12 2.46
CA ASP A 199 -7.40 6.26 1.52
C ASP A 199 -8.30 5.13 0.99
N HIS A 200 -8.71 5.29 -0.26
CA HIS A 200 -9.65 4.47 -1.02
C HIS A 200 -8.91 3.48 -1.94
N ARG A 201 -7.59 3.38 -1.79
CA ARG A 201 -6.76 2.60 -2.70
C ARG A 201 -6.45 1.24 -2.05
N LEU A 202 -7.29 0.26 -2.36
CA LEU A 202 -7.19 -1.10 -1.80
C LEU A 202 -6.30 -2.03 -2.62
N SER A 203 -6.07 -1.69 -3.90
CA SER A 203 -5.11 -2.34 -4.79
C SER A 203 -4.44 -1.27 -5.65
N PRO A 204 -3.12 -1.37 -5.91
CA PRO A 204 -2.40 -0.41 -6.75
C PRO A 204 -2.62 -0.61 -8.25
N LEU A 205 -3.20 -1.75 -8.67
CA LEU A 205 -3.41 -2.12 -10.08
C LEU A 205 -4.85 -2.49 -10.41
N GLY A 206 -5.72 -2.63 -9.40
CA GLY A 206 -7.11 -2.97 -9.64
C GLY A 206 -7.86 -1.79 -10.25
N ASP A 207 -8.51 -2.00 -11.39
CA ASP A 207 -9.45 -1.03 -11.96
C ASP A 207 -10.87 -1.30 -11.43
N PRO A 208 -11.55 -0.32 -10.78
CA PRO A 208 -12.94 -0.47 -10.37
C PRO A 208 -13.91 -0.78 -11.52
N ARG A 209 -13.56 -0.51 -12.78
CA ARG A 209 -14.35 -0.82 -13.97
C ARG A 209 -14.31 -2.30 -14.35
N GLU A 210 -13.38 -3.07 -13.78
CA GLU A 210 -13.17 -4.50 -14.08
C GLU A 210 -13.74 -5.42 -12.99
N MET A 211 -14.60 -4.91 -12.10
CA MET A 211 -15.20 -5.71 -11.04
C MET A 211 -16.06 -6.86 -11.59
N VAL A 212 -15.82 -8.07 -11.07
CA VAL A 212 -16.59 -9.28 -11.39
C VAL A 212 -17.48 -9.74 -10.24
N GLU A 213 -17.19 -9.31 -9.01
CA GLU A 213 -18.04 -9.44 -7.83
C GLU A 213 -17.99 -8.15 -7.01
N ALA A 214 -19.09 -7.82 -6.32
CA ALA A 214 -19.14 -6.63 -5.48
C ALA A 214 -20.13 -6.76 -4.32
N VAL A 215 -19.88 -5.97 -3.28
CA VAL A 215 -20.77 -5.71 -2.15
C VAL A 215 -20.95 -4.20 -1.99
N SER A 216 -22.18 -3.78 -1.72
CA SER A 216 -22.50 -2.39 -1.39
C SER A 216 -22.53 -2.23 0.13
N CYS A 217 -21.64 -1.39 0.63
CA CYS A 217 -21.55 -0.97 2.03
C CYS A 217 -22.17 0.41 2.14
N TRP A 218 -23.06 0.64 3.10
CA TRP A 218 -23.64 1.97 3.26
C TRP A 218 -23.82 2.36 4.72
N ARG A 219 -23.90 3.67 4.98
CA ARG A 219 -24.29 4.21 6.28
C ARG A 219 -24.97 5.57 6.12
N PRO A 220 -25.98 5.89 6.94
CA PRO A 220 -26.51 7.24 7.00
C PRO A 220 -25.47 8.17 7.63
N ASP A 221 -25.48 9.44 7.23
CA ASP A 221 -24.72 10.48 7.93
C ASP A 221 -25.33 10.73 9.31
N SER A 222 -24.50 10.61 10.34
CA SER A 222 -24.87 11.04 11.68
C SER A 222 -23.85 12.09 12.14
N LYS A 223 -24.37 13.27 12.52
CA LYS A 223 -23.57 14.33 13.17
C LYS A 223 -22.90 13.84 14.45
N ASP A 224 -23.48 12.81 15.06
CA ASP A 224 -22.88 12.03 16.12
C ASP A 224 -22.10 10.88 15.49
N ASP A 225 -20.81 11.09 15.42
CA ASP A 225 -19.72 10.19 15.04
C ASP A 225 -20.05 8.67 15.09
N VAL A 226 -19.60 7.93 14.08
CA VAL A 226 -19.32 6.48 14.12
C VAL A 226 -20.48 5.46 14.01
N GLY A 227 -21.42 5.63 13.09
CA GLY A 227 -22.20 4.47 12.63
C GLY A 227 -21.26 3.41 12.00
N SER A 228 -21.31 2.16 12.46
CA SER A 228 -20.67 1.05 11.73
C SER A 228 -21.30 0.96 10.33
N TRP A 229 -20.49 0.62 9.32
CA TRP A 229 -21.04 0.28 8.00
C TRP A 229 -22.18 -0.73 8.17
N ARG A 230 -23.34 -0.42 7.59
CA ARG A 230 -24.45 -1.35 7.52
C ARG A 230 -24.14 -2.34 6.40
N GLY A 231 -24.53 -3.59 6.64
CA GLY A 231 -23.99 -4.80 5.99
C GLY A 231 -23.81 -4.73 4.49
N GLY A 232 -22.86 -5.52 3.99
CA GLY A 232 -22.55 -5.65 2.57
C GLY A 232 -23.68 -6.35 1.83
N ALA A 233 -24.52 -5.57 1.16
CA ALA A 233 -25.51 -6.12 0.24
C ALA A 233 -24.77 -6.63 -1.00
N PRO A 234 -24.78 -7.95 -1.29
CA PRO A 234 -24.12 -8.45 -2.50
C PRO A 234 -24.80 -7.85 -3.73
N VAL A 235 -23.99 -7.37 -4.68
CA VAL A 235 -24.48 -6.84 -5.94
C VAL A 235 -24.75 -8.01 -6.88
N ALA A 236 -26.00 -8.15 -7.33
CA ALA A 236 -26.35 -9.22 -8.27
C ALA A 236 -25.55 -9.05 -9.58
N PRO A 237 -25.10 -10.14 -10.26
CA PRO A 237 -24.28 -10.03 -11.46
C PRO A 237 -24.90 -9.17 -12.59
N ARG A 238 -26.24 -9.20 -12.72
CA ARG A 238 -26.96 -8.36 -13.68
C ARG A 238 -26.90 -6.88 -13.32
N ASP A 239 -27.08 -6.57 -12.04
CA ASP A 239 -26.99 -5.20 -11.54
C ASP A 239 -25.54 -4.71 -11.68
N LEU A 240 -24.54 -5.54 -11.34
CA LEU A 240 -23.12 -5.22 -11.51
C LEU A 240 -22.77 -4.90 -12.97
N ALA A 241 -23.26 -5.71 -13.93
CA ALA A 241 -23.04 -5.44 -15.36
C ALA A 241 -23.61 -4.08 -15.80
N VAL A 242 -24.77 -3.67 -15.26
CA VAL A 242 -25.33 -2.33 -15.51
C VAL A 242 -24.42 -1.26 -14.91
N LEU A 243 -23.98 -1.40 -13.66
CA LEU A 243 -23.08 -0.43 -13.02
C LEU A 243 -21.77 -0.30 -13.79
N MET A 244 -21.14 -1.41 -14.20
CA MET A 244 -19.87 -1.39 -14.92
C MET A 244 -20.00 -0.80 -16.34
N GLY A 245 -21.13 -0.99 -17.00
CA GLY A 245 -21.43 -0.31 -18.26
C GLY A 245 -21.73 1.18 -18.10
N ASP A 246 -22.27 1.58 -16.94
CA ASP A 246 -22.64 2.98 -16.66
C ASP A 246 -21.43 3.85 -16.32
N ILE A 247 -20.45 3.29 -15.59
CA ILE A 247 -19.24 4.00 -15.15
C ILE A 247 -18.53 4.73 -16.31
N PRO A 248 -18.08 4.09 -17.40
CA PRO A 248 -17.33 4.79 -18.44
C PRO A 248 -18.13 5.91 -19.14
N GLU A 249 -19.45 5.77 -19.23
CA GLU A 249 -20.33 6.75 -19.90
C GLU A 249 -20.65 7.96 -19.01
N HIS A 250 -20.58 7.80 -17.69
CA HIS A 250 -20.96 8.85 -16.73
C HIS A 250 -19.85 9.21 -15.75
N THR A 251 -18.60 8.94 -16.12
CA THR A 251 -17.42 9.38 -15.38
C THR A 251 -16.85 10.65 -16.00
N ARG A 252 -16.45 11.59 -15.15
CA ARG A 252 -15.71 12.79 -15.56
C ARG A 252 -14.70 13.18 -14.48
N ARG A 253 -13.66 13.90 -14.88
CA ARG A 253 -12.75 14.55 -13.94
C ARG A 253 -13.45 15.70 -13.22
N ASP A 254 -13.28 15.77 -11.91
CA ASP A 254 -13.88 16.80 -11.06
C ASP A 254 -12.99 17.09 -9.84
N LEU A 255 -13.25 18.19 -9.13
CA LEU A 255 -12.41 18.66 -7.99
C LEU A 255 -12.81 18.07 -6.63
N GLY A 256 -13.81 17.19 -6.59
CA GLY A 256 -14.30 16.60 -5.35
C GLY A 256 -15.74 16.12 -5.46
N PHE A 257 -16.24 15.53 -4.37
CA PHE A 257 -17.67 15.26 -4.24
C PHE A 257 -18.45 16.57 -4.34
N ASP A 258 -19.52 16.60 -5.14
CA ASP A 258 -20.48 17.68 -5.07
C ASP A 258 -21.17 17.61 -3.70
N THR A 259 -20.65 18.37 -2.74
CA THR A 259 -21.13 18.41 -1.35
C THR A 259 -22.44 19.17 -1.17
N GLY A 260 -23.17 19.44 -2.27
CA GLY A 260 -24.57 19.82 -2.18
C GLY A 260 -25.36 18.88 -1.27
N PRO A 261 -26.48 19.32 -0.67
CA PRO A 261 -27.38 18.39 0.00
C PRO A 261 -27.72 17.26 -0.98
N CYS A 262 -27.88 16.01 -0.53
CA CYS A 262 -28.27 14.85 -1.36
C CYS A 262 -29.69 15.01 -1.96
N GLY A 263 -29.94 16.09 -2.70
CA GLY A 263 -31.26 16.62 -2.97
C GLY A 263 -32.10 16.77 -1.68
N ASN A 264 -33.32 16.21 -1.73
CA ASN A 264 -34.27 16.20 -0.61
C ASN A 264 -34.02 15.04 0.38
N GLU A 265 -32.98 14.24 0.18
CA GLU A 265 -32.70 13.05 0.99
C GLU A 265 -31.70 13.34 2.12
N ARG A 266 -31.64 12.42 3.08
CA ARG A 266 -30.64 12.48 4.15
C ARG A 266 -29.27 12.16 3.57
N TYR A 267 -28.24 12.84 4.10
CA TYR A 267 -26.87 12.58 3.69
C TYR A 267 -26.51 11.10 3.91
N VAL A 268 -25.89 10.47 2.91
CA VAL A 268 -25.60 9.04 2.88
C VAL A 268 -24.22 8.78 2.29
N TRP A 269 -23.49 7.85 2.91
CA TRP A 269 -22.25 7.28 2.41
C TRP A 269 -22.55 5.88 1.86
N GLN A 270 -22.02 5.57 0.68
CA GLN A 270 -22.13 4.24 0.07
C GLN A 270 -20.84 3.89 -0.65
N ASP A 271 -20.12 2.89 -0.14
CA ASP A 271 -18.96 2.33 -0.81
C ASP A 271 -19.36 1.06 -1.57
N ILE A 272 -18.85 0.89 -2.77
CA ILE A 272 -18.92 -0.37 -3.52
C ILE A 272 -17.55 -1.01 -3.39
N LEU A 273 -17.46 -2.09 -2.62
CA LEU A 273 -16.29 -2.94 -2.58
C LEU A 273 -16.44 -4.01 -3.64
N GLY A 274 -15.45 -4.20 -4.49
CA GLY A 274 -15.47 -5.32 -5.40
C GLY A 274 -14.13 -5.93 -5.65
N ARG A 275 -14.16 -7.02 -6.41
CA ARG A 275 -12.99 -7.78 -6.81
C ARG A 275 -12.93 -7.84 -8.32
N THR A 276 -11.74 -7.63 -8.88
CA THR A 276 -11.47 -7.79 -10.31
C THR A 276 -11.31 -9.28 -10.66
N SER A 277 -11.27 -9.60 -11.96
CA SER A 277 -10.95 -10.94 -12.43
C SER A 277 -9.57 -11.44 -11.97
N TRP A 278 -8.62 -10.52 -11.74
CA TRP A 278 -7.29 -10.79 -11.21
C TRP A 278 -7.25 -11.00 -9.69
N GLY A 279 -8.39 -10.82 -9.01
CA GLY A 279 -8.50 -10.98 -7.57
C GLY A 279 -8.19 -9.72 -6.76
N ASP A 280 -7.85 -8.61 -7.42
CA ASP A 280 -7.60 -7.31 -6.78
C ASP A 280 -8.88 -6.80 -6.13
N VAL A 281 -8.79 -6.34 -4.88
CA VAL A 281 -9.91 -5.66 -4.23
C VAL A 281 -9.81 -4.16 -4.51
N VAL A 282 -10.91 -3.59 -4.96
CA VAL A 282 -11.07 -2.18 -5.32
C VAL A 282 -12.26 -1.60 -4.57
N VAL A 283 -12.29 -0.28 -4.42
CA VAL A 283 -13.44 0.43 -3.84
C VAL A 283 -13.80 1.65 -4.67
N ILE A 284 -15.09 1.78 -4.92
CA ILE A 284 -15.71 3.02 -5.40
C ILE A 284 -16.36 3.68 -4.20
N ARG A 285 -15.98 4.93 -3.90
CA ARG A 285 -16.51 5.64 -2.72
C ARG A 285 -17.61 6.59 -3.10
N GLY A 286 -18.78 6.39 -2.53
CA GLY A 286 -19.97 7.18 -2.82
C GLY A 286 -20.36 8.10 -1.67
N VAL A 287 -20.70 9.32 -2.03
CA VAL A 287 -21.40 10.28 -1.19
C VAL A 287 -22.62 10.75 -1.96
N CYS A 288 -23.81 10.59 -1.39
CA CYS A 288 -25.07 10.89 -2.07
C CYS A 288 -25.22 10.13 -3.40
N ASP A 289 -25.05 10.82 -4.52
CA ASP A 289 -25.17 10.42 -5.92
C ASP A 289 -23.86 10.63 -6.68
N THR A 290 -22.76 10.89 -5.99
CA THR A 290 -21.43 11.10 -6.59
C THR A 290 -20.45 10.06 -6.06
N TYR A 291 -19.70 9.43 -6.95
CA TYR A 291 -18.83 8.30 -6.63
C TYR A 291 -17.41 8.52 -7.12
N LEU A 292 -16.44 8.54 -6.22
CA LEU A 292 -15.02 8.60 -6.55
C LEU A 292 -14.54 7.23 -7.01
N LEU A 293 -14.03 7.17 -8.24
CA LEU A 293 -13.26 6.04 -8.74
C LEU A 293 -11.83 6.22 -8.24
N SER A 294 -11.38 5.35 -7.34
CA SER A 294 -9.96 5.28 -7.04
C SER A 294 -9.24 4.80 -8.30
N ASP A 295 -8.43 5.66 -8.92
CA ASP A 295 -7.31 5.15 -9.69
C ASP A 295 -6.11 5.01 -8.74
N GLY A 296 -5.20 4.09 -9.09
CA GLY A 296 -4.01 3.85 -8.29
C GLY A 296 -3.08 5.08 -8.26
N ASP A 297 -3.12 5.92 -9.29
CA ASP A 297 -2.02 6.83 -9.63
C ASP A 297 -2.31 8.31 -9.35
N SER A 298 -3.56 8.73 -9.17
CA SER A 298 -3.92 10.13 -9.00
C SER A 298 -3.80 10.57 -7.54
N VAL A 299 -2.63 11.13 -7.21
CA VAL A 299 -2.38 11.73 -5.89
C VAL A 299 -2.88 13.19 -5.81
N VAL A 300 -3.21 13.79 -6.96
CA VAL A 300 -3.64 15.20 -7.06
C VAL A 300 -5.17 15.25 -7.12
N PRO A 301 -5.84 16.01 -6.22
CA PRO A 301 -7.30 16.10 -6.20
C PRO A 301 -7.95 16.53 -7.52
N GLU A 302 -7.21 17.22 -8.38
CA GLU A 302 -7.69 17.78 -9.65
C GLU A 302 -7.78 16.75 -10.78
N ASP A 303 -7.14 15.60 -10.61
CA ASP A 303 -7.08 14.52 -11.58
C ASP A 303 -7.92 13.30 -11.13
N GLN A 304 -8.92 13.51 -10.26
CA GLN A 304 -9.78 12.44 -9.77
C GLN A 304 -10.99 12.22 -10.67
N ASP A 305 -11.26 10.96 -11.00
CA ASP A 305 -12.42 10.54 -11.78
C ASP A 305 -13.63 10.33 -10.86
N PHE A 306 -14.70 11.09 -11.10
CA PHE A 306 -15.98 10.95 -10.41
C PHE A 306 -17.04 10.40 -11.36
N TRP A 307 -17.70 9.33 -10.91
CA TRP A 307 -18.85 8.72 -11.53
C TRP A 307 -20.16 9.32 -10.98
N TYR A 308 -21.02 9.73 -11.90
CA TYR A 308 -22.34 10.31 -11.65
C TYR A 308 -23.41 9.36 -12.22
N PRO A 309 -23.91 8.40 -11.43
CA PRO A 309 -24.72 7.29 -11.95
C PRO A 309 -25.92 7.78 -12.75
N SER A 310 -26.21 7.12 -13.86
CA SER A 310 -27.46 7.36 -14.58
C SER A 310 -28.68 7.03 -13.70
N PRO A 311 -29.90 7.47 -14.06
CA PRO A 311 -31.10 7.13 -13.30
C PRO A 311 -31.33 5.64 -13.11
N GLU A 312 -30.82 4.79 -14.02
CA GLU A 312 -30.90 3.34 -13.89
C GLU A 312 -29.90 2.79 -12.87
N ALA A 313 -28.64 3.20 -12.97
CA ALA A 313 -27.60 2.83 -12.01
C ALA A 313 -27.92 3.35 -10.60
N GLN A 314 -28.41 4.58 -10.47
CA GLN A 314 -28.83 5.14 -9.19
C GLN A 314 -29.95 4.31 -8.53
N ARG A 315 -30.94 3.83 -9.30
CA ARG A 315 -31.98 2.94 -8.78
C ARG A 315 -31.43 1.61 -8.27
N ILE A 316 -30.34 1.10 -8.83
CA ILE A 316 -29.66 -0.10 -8.31
C ILE A 316 -29.03 0.24 -6.97
N LEU A 317 -28.25 1.32 -6.92
CA LEU A 317 -27.54 1.78 -5.73
C LEU A 317 -28.50 2.06 -4.57
N ASP A 318 -29.64 2.68 -4.82
CA ASP A 318 -30.67 2.96 -3.82
C ASP A 318 -31.37 1.69 -3.28
N ARG A 319 -31.50 0.65 -4.09
CA ARG A 319 -32.03 -0.65 -3.63
C ARG A 319 -31.04 -1.35 -2.71
N LEU A 320 -29.74 -1.23 -3.00
CA LEU A 320 -28.66 -1.83 -2.20
C LEU A 320 -28.47 -1.15 -0.83
N ARG A 321 -29.12 0.01 -0.60
CA ARG A 321 -29.16 0.73 0.69
C ARG A 321 -30.28 0.27 1.64
N ARG A 322 -31.06 -0.75 1.30
CA ARG A 322 -32.24 -1.18 2.07
C ARG A 322 -31.98 -2.49 2.79
#